data_AF-A0A7J9QLS9-F1
#
_entry.id   AF-A0A7J9QLS9-F1
#
_cell.length_a   1.000
_cell.length_b   1.000
_cell.length_c   1.000
_cell.angle_alpha   90.00
_cell.angle_beta   90.00
_cell.angle_gamma   90.00
#
_symmetry.space_group_name_H-M   'P 1'
#
loop_
_entity.id
_entity.type
_entity.pdbx_description
1 polymer ?
#
loop_
_entity_poly.entity_id
_entity_poly.type
_entity_poly.pdbx_seq_one_letter_code
_entity_poly.pdbx_strand_id
1 'polypeptide(L)' 'MSEDRCAVCKGNGTIELLGSECPFCNGTGEPNKPAKAYLDSHICQCIFLDRKRCPLCGSRCHHDTPNKPKILLSPE' A
#
# COMPACT_ATOMS: atom_id res chain seq x y z
N MET A 1 8.19 3.39 17.67
CA MET A 1 8.26 4.66 16.93
C MET A 1 7.34 4.55 15.71
N SER A 2 6.02 4.60 15.91
CA SER A 2 5.07 4.66 14.80
C SER A 2 5.02 6.11 14.34
N GLU A 3 5.76 6.38 13.27
CA GLU A 3 5.88 7.69 12.63
C GLU A 3 4.50 8.32 12.42
N ASP A 4 4.28 9.50 13.01
CA ASP A 4 3.11 10.36 12.83
C ASP A 4 3.05 10.87 11.39
N ARG A 5 2.71 9.99 10.45
CA ARG A 5 2.63 10.30 9.01
C ARG A 5 1.41 9.65 8.40
N CYS A 6 0.91 10.26 7.33
CA CYS A 6 -0.17 9.71 6.52
C CYS A 6 0.18 8.28 6.07
N ALA A 7 -0.70 7.32 6.39
CA ALA A 7 -0.46 5.91 6.11
C ALA A 7 -0.38 5.59 4.61
N VAL A 8 -0.93 6.46 3.74
CA VAL A 8 -0.97 6.27 2.28
C VAL A 8 0.27 6.89 1.61
N CYS A 9 0.49 8.20 1.75
CA CYS A 9 1.64 8.87 1.11
C CYS A 9 2.94 8.82 1.94
N LYS A 10 2.92 8.18 3.12
CA LYS A 10 4.05 8.05 4.04
C LYS A 10 4.68 9.39 4.45
N GLY A 11 3.89 10.46 4.42
CA GLY A 11 4.33 11.82 4.77
C GLY A 11 4.71 12.71 3.59
N ASN A 12 4.72 12.18 2.35
CA ASN A 12 5.15 12.96 1.18
C ASN A 12 4.13 14.04 0.74
N GLY A 13 2.89 13.98 1.22
CA GLY A 13 1.81 14.86 0.75
C GLY A 13 1.33 14.53 -0.67
N THR A 14 2.03 13.70 -1.44
CA THR A 14 1.69 13.33 -2.82
C THR A 14 1.64 11.81 -3.00
N ILE A 15 0.89 11.35 -4.00
CA ILE A 15 0.92 9.96 -4.44
C ILE A 15 2.01 9.82 -5.50
N GLU A 16 3.10 9.13 -5.16
CA GLU A 16 4.31 9.02 -6.00
C GLU A 16 4.01 8.56 -7.43
N LEU A 17 3.12 7.57 -7.61
CA LEU A 17 2.74 7.06 -8.93
C LEU A 17 1.97 8.05 -9.80
N LEU A 18 1.27 9.02 -9.18
CA LEU A 18 0.39 9.96 -9.88
C LEU A 18 0.98 11.39 -9.92
N GLY A 19 1.97 11.68 -9.08
CA GLY A 19 2.48 13.05 -8.88
C GLY A 19 1.44 14.03 -8.31
N SER A 20 0.25 13.56 -7.95
CA SER A 20 -0.85 14.37 -7.47
C SER A 20 -0.86 14.48 -5.95
N GLU A 21 -1.52 15.50 -5.44
CA GLU A 21 -1.80 15.64 -4.00
C GLU A 21 -2.46 14.35 -3.46
N CYS A 22 -2.05 13.94 -2.26
CA CYS A 22 -2.62 12.78 -1.60
C CYS A 22 -4.04 13.11 -1.11
N PRO A 23 -5.08 12.46 -1.66
CA PRO A 23 -6.47 12.78 -1.33
C PRO A 23 -6.87 12.37 0.09
N PHE A 24 -6.05 11.55 0.76
CA PHE A 24 -6.33 11.10 2.12
C PHE A 24 -5.83 12.08 3.18
N CYS A 25 -4.75 12.81 2.92
CA CYS A 25 -4.24 13.85 3.82
C CYS A 25 -4.34 15.26 3.25
N ASN A 26 -4.96 15.44 2.08
CA ASN A 26 -5.06 16.74 1.39
C ASN A 26 -3.70 17.46 1.33
N GLY A 27 -2.67 16.74 0.93
CA GLY A 27 -1.33 17.31 0.77
C GLY A 27 -0.52 17.48 2.04
N THR A 28 -1.11 17.38 3.23
CA THR A 28 -0.41 17.72 4.48
C THR A 28 0.66 16.71 4.88
N GLY A 29 0.52 15.46 4.46
CA GLY A 29 1.38 14.36 4.92
C GLY A 29 1.10 13.90 6.36
N GLU A 30 0.16 14.54 7.06
CA GLU A 30 -0.16 14.24 8.47
C GLU A 30 -0.96 12.95 8.64
N PRO A 31 -0.81 12.27 9.79
CA PRO A 31 -1.56 11.06 10.10
C PRO A 31 -3.05 11.40 10.24
N ASN A 32 -3.91 10.58 9.64
CA ASN A 32 -5.35 10.75 9.75
C ASN A 32 -6.09 9.41 9.70
N LYS A 33 -7.31 9.41 10.24
CA LYS A 33 -8.16 8.21 10.33
C LYS A 33 -8.51 7.64 8.95
N PRO A 34 -8.91 8.43 7.94
CA PRO A 34 -9.22 7.90 6.61
C PRO A 34 -8.05 7.14 5.95
N ALA A 35 -6.85 7.71 5.97
CA ALA A 35 -5.64 7.08 5.43
C ALA A 35 -5.36 5.73 6.11
N LYS A 36 -5.53 5.68 7.43
CA LYS A 36 -5.35 4.45 8.22
C LYS A 36 -6.41 3.40 7.87
N ALA A 37 -7.68 3.79 7.84
CA ALA A 37 -8.78 2.90 7.50
C ALA A 37 -8.64 2.32 6.08
N TYR A 38 -8.18 3.12 5.12
CA TYR A 38 -7.85 2.64 3.78
C TYR A 38 -6.75 1.58 3.84
N LEU A 39 -5.64 1.84 4.54
CA LEU A 39 -4.54 0.88 4.63
C LEU A 39 -4.96 -0.42 5.33
N ASP A 40 -5.86 -0.36 6.31
CA ASP A 40 -6.36 -1.52 7.04
C ASP A 40 -7.29 -2.40 6.17
N SER A 41 -7.94 -1.82 5.15
CA SER A 41 -8.97 -2.48 4.32
C SER A 41 -8.70 -2.42 2.82
N HIS A 42 -7.46 -2.14 2.43
CA HIS A 42 -7.12 -1.81 1.05
C HIS A 42 -7.45 -2.94 0.07
N ILE A 43 -7.95 -2.56 -1.11
CA ILE A 43 -8.06 -3.48 -2.24
C ILE A 43 -6.64 -3.79 -2.74
N CYS A 44 -6.32 -5.07 -2.81
CA CYS A 44 -5.00 -5.54 -3.22
C CYS A 44 -4.68 -5.14 -4.68
N GLN A 45 -3.61 -4.36 -4.88
CA GLN A 45 -3.12 -3.96 -6.21
C GLN A 45 -1.93 -4.80 -6.71
N CYS A 46 -1.62 -5.92 -6.04
CA CYS A 46 -0.49 -6.79 -6.40
C CYS A 46 -0.65 -7.50 -7.75
N ILE A 47 -1.78 -7.36 -8.45
CA ILE A 47 -1.96 -7.90 -9.80
C ILE A 47 -0.92 -7.33 -10.79
N PHE A 48 -0.40 -6.13 -10.53
CA PHE A 48 0.55 -5.42 -11.39
C PHE A 48 2.02 -5.54 -10.96
N LEU A 49 2.36 -6.22 -9.85
CA LEU A 49 3.71 -6.18 -9.26
C LEU A 49 4.18 -7.56 -8.72
N ASP A 50 5.48 -7.67 -8.42
CA ASP A 50 6.08 -8.87 -7.81
C ASP A 50 5.37 -9.21 -6.48
N ARG A 51 4.70 -10.36 -6.46
CA ARG A 51 3.74 -10.78 -5.42
C ARG A 51 4.39 -11.23 -4.12
N LYS A 52 5.63 -10.81 -3.86
CA LYS A 52 6.36 -11.11 -2.62
C LYS A 52 5.99 -10.15 -1.50
N ARG A 53 5.84 -8.86 -1.81
CA ARG A 53 5.47 -7.79 -0.86
C ARG A 53 4.33 -6.94 -1.39
N CYS A 54 3.42 -6.54 -0.52
CA CYS A 54 2.33 -5.65 -0.88
C CYS A 54 2.90 -4.25 -1.17
N PRO A 55 2.59 -3.64 -2.33
CA PRO A 55 3.06 -2.29 -2.66
C PRO A 55 2.42 -1.19 -1.81
N LEU A 56 1.28 -1.48 -1.17
CA LEU A 56 0.54 -0.50 -0.36
C LEU A 56 1.00 -0.50 1.10
N CYS A 57 1.14 -1.68 1.71
CA CYS A 57 1.48 -1.80 3.13
C CYS A 57 2.89 -2.32 3.41
N GLY A 58 3.63 -2.81 2.40
CA GLY A 58 4.98 -3.34 2.54
C GLY A 58 5.07 -4.73 3.21
N SER A 59 3.98 -5.22 3.79
CA SER A 59 3.87 -6.57 4.38
C SER A 59 4.05 -7.66 3.32
N ARG A 60 4.33 -8.89 3.77
CA ARG A 60 4.31 -10.06 2.86
C ARG A 60 2.95 -10.19 2.15
N CYS A 61 3.03 -10.76 0.96
CA CYS A 61 1.93 -11.36 0.18
C CYS A 61 0.70 -11.85 0.98
N HIS A 62 -0.39 -11.09 1.20
CA HIS A 62 -1.56 -11.48 2.01
C HIS A 62 -2.88 -11.55 1.20
N HIS A 63 -2.80 -11.88 -0.09
CA HIS A 63 -3.98 -12.07 -0.95
C HIS A 63 -4.93 -13.18 -0.43
N ASP A 64 -6.21 -12.82 -0.34
CA ASP A 64 -7.34 -13.66 0.10
C ASP A 64 -8.15 -14.26 -1.06
N THR A 65 -7.75 -14.02 -2.32
CA THR A 65 -8.48 -14.57 -3.47
C THR A 65 -8.06 -16.01 -3.80
N PRO A 66 -9.02 -16.91 -4.11
CA PRO A 66 -8.74 -18.31 -4.44
C PRO A 66 -8.02 -18.50 -5.79
N ASN A 67 -8.08 -17.52 -6.71
CA ASN A 67 -7.37 -17.54 -8.00
C ASN A 67 -5.89 -17.08 -7.87
N LYS A 68 -5.17 -17.62 -6.89
CA LYS A 68 -3.70 -17.51 -6.85
C LYS A 68 -3.12 -18.36 -8.00
N PRO A 69 -2.36 -17.81 -8.97
CA PRO A 69 -1.32 -18.63 -9.59
C PRO A 69 -0.39 -19.08 -8.47
N LYS A 70 -0.29 -20.40 -8.27
CA LYS A 70 0.78 -21.01 -7.49
C LYS A 70 2.07 -20.77 -8.27
N ILE A 71 2.64 -19.57 -8.17
CA ILE A 71 3.95 -19.32 -8.76
C ILE A 71 4.94 -20.14 -7.93
N LEU A 72 5.32 -21.29 -8.47
CA LEU A 72 6.52 -22.00 -8.04
C LEU A 72 7.68 -21.13 -8.52
N LEU A 73 8.27 -20.35 -7.61
CA LEU A 73 9.57 -19.74 -7.87
C LEU A 73 10.57 -20.89 -7.81
N SER A 74 11.06 -21.34 -8.96
CA SER A 74 12.20 -22.26 -9.01
C SER A 74 13.37 -21.66 -8.22
N PRO A 75 14.15 -22.49 -7.50
CA PRO A 75 15.22 -22.00 -6.64
C PRO A 75 16.39 -21.42 -7.46
N GLU A 76 17.10 -20.47 -6.85
CA GLU A 76 18.39 -19.93 -7.31
C GLU A 76 19.46 -21.01 -7.42
#